data_AF-A0A7X9I8C0-F1
#
_entry.id   AF-A0A7X9I8C0-F1
#
_cell.length_a   1.000
_cell.length_b   1.000
_cell.length_c   1.000
_cell.angle_alpha   90.00
_cell.angle_beta   90.00
_cell.angle_gamma   90.00
#
_symmetry.space_group_name_H-M   'P 1'
#
loop_
_entity.id
_entity.type
_entity.pdbx_description
1 polymer ?
#
loop_
_entity_poly.entity_id
_entity_poly.type
_entity_poly.pdbx_seq_one_letter_code
_entity_poly.pdbx_strand_id
1 'polypeptide(L)'
;MEKINISKAGKMLFPLFSLMIAVMISCGPPAGISRVWVIDDGEKIKKEDTSNPLSSDPANAVWKNNAVNLFGAKNEIIAFQLIIQADKTGVDQVNVKVSDLKNGDSVIPGSDASPSDPFDYRGKYVELFTEHYLNMVKRSPPLWFFSETAVPPAYYTGWVPDCLIPFSAPPEKG
;
A
#
# COMPACT_ATOMS: atom_id res chain seq x y z
N MET A 1 -61.77 -54.76 -29.81
CA MET A 1 -62.49 -53.50 -30.06
C MET A 1 -61.64 -52.39 -29.45
N GLU A 2 -60.93 -51.56 -30.23
CA GLU A 2 -61.43 -50.32 -30.87
C GLU A 2 -62.20 -49.45 -29.86
N LYS A 3 -61.92 -48.17 -29.58
CA LYS A 3 -61.14 -47.10 -30.25
C LYS A 3 -60.60 -46.10 -29.22
N ILE A 4 -59.54 -45.41 -29.65
CA ILE A 4 -58.96 -44.18 -29.13
C ILE A 4 -59.97 -43.02 -29.18
N ASN A 5 -59.94 -42.09 -28.21
CA ASN A 5 -60.15 -40.68 -28.53
C ASN A 5 -59.31 -39.74 -27.66
N ILE A 6 -58.63 -38.81 -28.33
CA ILE A 6 -57.62 -37.89 -27.81
C ILE A 6 -58.26 -36.50 -27.71
N SER A 7 -58.12 -35.82 -26.57
CA SER A 7 -58.32 -34.36 -26.49
C SER A 7 -56.97 -33.65 -26.35
N LYS A 8 -56.76 -32.67 -27.23
CA LYS A 8 -55.58 -31.80 -27.31
C LYS A 8 -55.57 -30.80 -26.16
N ALA A 9 -54.42 -30.61 -25.52
CA ALA A 9 -54.09 -29.40 -24.77
C ALA A 9 -52.82 -28.79 -25.38
N GLY A 10 -52.91 -27.55 -25.85
CA GLY A 10 -51.85 -26.83 -26.54
C GLY A 10 -50.67 -26.51 -25.63
N LYS A 11 -49.45 -26.71 -26.14
CA LYS A 11 -48.22 -26.28 -25.47
C LYS A 11 -47.94 -24.83 -25.83
N MET A 12 -47.98 -23.96 -24.83
CA MET A 12 -47.59 -22.55 -24.95
C MET A 12 -46.06 -22.49 -24.81
N LEU A 13 -45.36 -22.15 -25.90
CA LEU A 13 -43.91 -21.92 -25.91
C LEU A 13 -43.61 -20.51 -25.39
N PHE A 14 -42.83 -20.39 -24.32
CA PHE A 14 -42.17 -19.14 -23.93
C PHE A 14 -40.71 -19.16 -24.42
N PRO A 15 -40.19 -18.07 -25.03
CA PRO A 15 -38.78 -18.03 -25.42
C PRO A 15 -37.92 -17.74 -24.19
N LEU A 16 -36.90 -18.59 -23.97
CA LEU A 16 -35.83 -18.34 -23.00
C LEU A 16 -34.94 -17.22 -23.54
N PHE A 17 -35.06 -16.01 -23.01
CA PHE A 17 -34.06 -14.96 -23.19
C PHE A 17 -32.92 -15.22 -22.20
N SER A 18 -31.80 -15.76 -22.68
CA SER A 18 -30.58 -15.92 -21.89
C SER A 18 -29.92 -14.55 -21.72
N LEU A 19 -30.06 -13.96 -20.53
CA LEU A 19 -29.39 -12.72 -20.15
C LEU A 19 -27.97 -13.07 -19.69
N MET A 20 -26.99 -12.95 -20.59
CA MET A 20 -25.58 -13.09 -20.26
C MET A 20 -25.09 -11.77 -19.63
N ILE A 21 -25.11 -11.69 -18.30
CA ILE A 21 -24.50 -10.59 -17.55
C ILE A 21 -22.97 -10.76 -17.63
N ALA A 22 -22.32 -9.97 -18.48
CA ALA A 22 -20.89 -9.79 -18.43
C ALA A 22 -20.54 -8.88 -17.24
N VAL A 23 -20.15 -9.48 -16.11
CA VAL A 23 -19.57 -8.75 -14.99
C VAL A 23 -18.16 -8.33 -15.39
N MET A 24 -18.01 -7.11 -15.87
CA MET A 24 -16.70 -6.46 -16.01
C MET A 24 -16.23 -6.07 -14.60
N ILE A 25 -15.40 -6.91 -13.97
CA ILE A 25 -14.72 -6.53 -12.72
C ILE A 25 -13.61 -5.53 -13.09
N SER A 26 -13.97 -4.26 -13.12
CA SER A 26 -12.99 -3.17 -13.09
C SER A 26 -12.46 -3.08 -11.66
N CYS A 27 -11.31 -3.68 -11.38
CA CYS A 27 -10.57 -3.44 -10.14
C CYS A 27 -9.94 -2.04 -10.24
N GLY A 28 -10.75 -1.00 -10.04
CA GLY A 28 -10.23 0.34 -9.71
C GLY A 28 -9.62 0.31 -8.30
N PRO A 29 -8.82 1.32 -7.94
CA PRO A 29 -8.38 1.45 -6.56
C PRO A 29 -9.60 1.47 -5.61
N PRO A 30 -9.46 0.99 -4.36
CA PRO A 30 -10.52 1.10 -3.37
C PRO A 30 -11.07 2.53 -3.35
N ALA A 31 -12.39 2.68 -3.21
CA ALA A 31 -13.02 4.00 -3.15
C ALA A 31 -12.25 4.89 -2.16
N GLY A 32 -11.85 6.09 -2.59
CA GLY A 32 -11.07 7.01 -1.76
C GLY A 32 -9.56 6.96 -1.95
N ILE A 33 -8.96 5.97 -2.64
CA ILE A 33 -7.52 5.95 -2.94
C ILE A 33 -7.29 6.40 -4.39
N SER A 34 -6.56 7.49 -4.59
CA SER A 34 -6.24 8.00 -5.94
C SER A 34 -4.96 7.41 -6.53
N ARG A 35 -3.97 7.08 -5.69
CA ARG A 35 -2.66 6.63 -6.14
C ARG A 35 -1.93 5.84 -5.05
N VAL A 36 -1.20 4.81 -5.48
CA VAL A 36 -0.25 4.06 -4.65
C VAL A 36 1.08 3.99 -5.40
N TRP A 37 2.17 4.28 -4.71
CA TRP A 37 3.52 4.20 -5.25
C TRP A 37 4.53 3.93 -4.13
N VAL A 38 5.77 3.62 -4.50
CA VAL A 38 6.82 3.27 -3.55
C VAL A 38 8.07 4.11 -3.81
N ILE A 39 8.82 4.38 -2.76
CA ILE A 39 10.13 5.05 -2.82
C ILE A 39 11.08 4.40 -1.80
N ASP A 40 12.38 4.68 -1.94
CA ASP A 40 13.36 4.27 -0.92
C ASP A 40 13.09 4.93 0.43
N ASP A 41 13.69 4.38 1.49
CA ASP A 41 13.50 4.84 2.86
C ASP A 41 14.28 6.12 3.21
N GLY A 42 15.13 6.63 2.31
CA GLY A 42 15.88 7.88 2.49
C GLY A 42 15.11 9.14 2.10
N GLU A 43 14.05 9.01 1.29
CA GLU A 43 13.24 10.13 0.84
C GLU A 43 12.27 10.63 1.93
N LYS A 44 12.05 11.94 1.99
CA LYS A 44 11.07 12.52 2.93
C LYS A 44 9.91 13.10 2.15
N ILE A 45 8.79 12.38 2.11
CA ILE A 45 7.58 12.81 1.40
C ILE A 45 6.67 13.61 2.33
N LYS A 46 6.42 14.88 2.01
CA LYS A 46 5.49 15.71 2.79
C LYS A 46 4.03 15.29 2.58
N LYS A 47 3.18 15.51 3.60
CA LYS A 47 1.75 15.20 3.54
C LYS A 47 1.04 15.92 2.39
N GLU A 48 1.45 17.16 2.11
CA GLU A 48 0.92 18.00 1.05
C GLU A 48 1.52 17.71 -0.34
N ASP A 49 2.56 16.88 -0.46
CA ASP A 49 3.26 16.58 -1.70
C ASP A 49 2.51 15.54 -2.57
N THR A 50 1.32 15.93 -2.99
CA THR A 50 0.39 15.11 -3.78
C THR A 50 0.73 15.04 -5.27
N SER A 51 1.80 15.70 -5.70
CA SER A 51 2.28 15.70 -7.10
C SER A 51 3.76 15.38 -7.20
N ASN A 52 4.30 14.62 -6.25
CA ASN A 52 5.72 14.26 -6.22
C ASN A 52 6.13 13.55 -7.53
N PRO A 53 7.16 14.03 -8.25
CA PRO A 53 7.56 13.48 -9.53
C PRO A 53 8.08 12.03 -9.43
N LEU A 54 8.64 11.62 -8.28
CA LEU A 54 9.16 10.27 -8.04
C LEU A 54 8.07 9.19 -8.10
N SER A 55 6.80 9.59 -7.98
CA SER A 55 5.65 8.69 -8.14
C SER A 55 5.48 8.13 -9.56
N SER A 56 6.05 8.79 -10.57
CA SER A 56 6.01 8.36 -11.97
C SER A 56 7.37 8.45 -12.66
N ASP A 57 8.44 8.68 -11.90
CA ASP A 57 9.79 8.78 -12.45
C ASP A 57 10.27 7.37 -12.87
N PRO A 58 10.60 7.13 -14.15
CA PRO A 58 11.16 5.85 -14.59
C PRO A 58 12.53 5.53 -13.96
N ALA A 59 13.22 6.53 -13.39
CA ALA A 59 14.48 6.36 -12.66
C ALA A 59 14.28 5.87 -11.22
N ASN A 60 13.05 5.89 -10.67
CA ASN A 60 12.76 5.30 -9.37
C ASN A 60 13.04 3.79 -9.43
N ALA A 61 14.17 3.38 -8.87
CA ALA A 61 14.65 2.01 -8.97
C ALA A 61 13.76 1.03 -8.20
N VAL A 62 13.17 1.50 -7.10
CA VAL A 62 12.36 0.71 -6.17
C VAL A 62 10.95 0.48 -6.71
N TRP A 63 10.39 1.42 -7.46
CA TRP A 63 9.04 1.32 -8.01
C TRP A 63 9.04 1.22 -9.54
N LYS A 64 8.86 -0.01 -10.05
CA LYS A 64 8.80 -0.27 -11.50
C LYS A 64 7.69 -1.24 -11.84
N ASN A 65 6.97 -0.97 -12.93
CA ASN A 65 5.92 -1.85 -13.45
C ASN A 65 4.88 -2.25 -12.39
N ASN A 66 4.48 -1.31 -11.52
CA ASN A 66 3.60 -1.54 -10.37
C ASN A 66 4.11 -2.62 -9.40
N ALA A 67 5.43 -2.78 -9.29
CA ALA A 67 6.07 -3.72 -8.38
C ALA A 67 7.17 -3.04 -7.58
N VAL A 68 7.34 -3.51 -6.34
CA VAL A 68 8.47 -3.15 -5.49
C VAL A 68 9.68 -3.99 -5.88
N ASN A 69 10.80 -3.34 -6.18
CA ASN A 69 12.04 -3.96 -6.59
C ASN A 69 13.11 -3.64 -5.56
N LEU A 70 13.57 -4.64 -4.82
CA LEU A 70 14.58 -4.49 -3.78
C LEU A 70 15.74 -5.45 -4.04
N PHE A 71 16.91 -5.08 -3.54
CA PHE A 71 18.09 -5.93 -3.54
C PHE A 71 18.75 -5.83 -2.16
N GLY A 72 19.18 -6.97 -1.63
CA GLY A 72 19.86 -7.06 -0.36
C GLY A 72 20.56 -8.40 -0.19
N ALA A 73 21.49 -8.47 0.74
CA ALA A 73 22.16 -9.68 1.14
C ALA A 73 21.29 -10.54 2.08
N LYS A 74 21.69 -11.80 2.28
CA LYS A 74 21.06 -12.66 3.28
C LYS A 74 21.23 -12.04 4.67
N ASN A 75 20.13 -11.96 5.43
CA ASN A 75 20.06 -11.35 6.76
C ASN A 75 20.31 -9.83 6.80
N GLU A 76 20.20 -9.14 5.67
CA GLU A 76 20.17 -7.68 5.64
C GLU A 76 18.75 -7.17 5.92
N ILE A 77 18.64 -6.08 6.68
CA ILE A 77 17.40 -5.33 6.83
C ILE A 77 17.37 -4.30 5.72
N ILE A 78 16.35 -4.39 4.87
CA ILE A 78 16.08 -3.44 3.79
C ILE A 78 14.71 -2.81 4.03
N ALA A 79 14.55 -1.55 3.65
CA ALA A 79 13.33 -0.80 3.85
C ALA A 79 12.92 -0.05 2.57
N PHE A 80 11.64 0.32 2.52
CA PHE A 80 11.05 1.18 1.50
C PHE A 80 9.83 1.86 2.11
N GLN A 81 9.38 2.95 1.51
CA GLN A 81 8.17 3.65 1.91
C GLN A 81 7.05 3.39 0.91
N LEU A 82 5.89 2.93 1.40
CA LEU A 82 4.65 2.82 0.63
C LEU A 82 3.85 4.12 0.79
N ILE A 83 3.65 4.83 -0.31
CA ILE A 83 2.87 6.06 -0.32
C ILE A 83 1.45 5.77 -0.81
N ILE A 84 0.47 5.99 0.06
CA ILE A 84 -0.95 5.85 -0.25
C ILE A 84 -1.57 7.24 -0.25
N GLN A 85 -2.03 7.69 -1.41
CA GLN A 85 -2.67 8.98 -1.57
C GLN A 85 -4.19 8.82 -1.68
N ALA A 86 -4.91 9.50 -0.79
CA ALA A 86 -6.36 9.60 -0.87
C ALA A 86 -6.80 10.44 -2.08
N ASP A 87 -7.98 10.19 -2.62
CA ASP A 87 -8.67 11.13 -3.51
C ASP A 87 -9.34 12.25 -2.70
N LYS A 88 -10.10 13.12 -3.38
CA LYS A 88 -10.75 14.28 -2.73
C LYS A 88 -11.84 13.90 -1.71
N THR A 89 -12.35 12.67 -1.75
CA THR A 89 -13.35 12.14 -0.83
C THR A 89 -12.74 11.60 0.46
N GLY A 90 -11.41 11.40 0.49
CA GLY A 90 -10.71 10.80 1.60
C GLY A 90 -10.78 9.28 1.59
N VAL A 91 -10.04 8.65 2.50
CA VAL A 91 -10.06 7.20 2.72
C VAL A 91 -9.94 6.92 4.21
N ASP A 92 -10.77 6.00 4.71
CA ASP A 92 -10.77 5.55 6.09
C ASP A 92 -10.36 4.07 6.15
N GLN A 93 -9.89 3.62 7.32
CA GLN A 93 -9.58 2.20 7.59
C GLN A 93 -8.56 1.59 6.60
N VAL A 94 -7.59 2.39 6.15
CA VAL A 94 -6.49 1.90 5.30
C VAL A 94 -5.70 0.85 6.07
N ASN A 95 -5.50 -0.31 5.45
CA ASN A 95 -4.68 -1.37 5.97
C ASN A 95 -3.72 -1.88 4.90
N VAL A 96 -2.54 -2.33 5.32
CA VAL A 96 -1.48 -2.85 4.46
C VAL A 96 -1.05 -4.19 5.02
N LYS A 97 -0.84 -5.16 4.13
CA LYS A 97 -0.30 -6.48 4.46
C LYS A 97 0.70 -6.88 3.39
N VAL A 98 1.75 -7.56 3.82
CA VAL A 98 2.72 -8.19 2.92
C VAL A 98 2.56 -9.69 3.07
N SER A 99 2.18 -10.36 1.99
CA SER A 99 2.15 -11.83 1.94
C SER A 99 3.56 -12.40 1.98
N ASP A 100 3.69 -13.70 2.23
CA ASP A 100 4.95 -14.42 2.09
C ASP A 100 5.66 -14.11 0.76
N LEU A 101 6.97 -13.85 0.84
CA LEU A 101 7.82 -13.71 -0.33
C LEU A 101 8.36 -15.10 -0.68
N LYS A 102 8.01 -15.61 -1.87
CA LYS A 102 8.29 -17.00 -2.28
C LYS A 102 9.22 -17.05 -3.48
N ASN A 103 10.19 -17.96 -3.43
CA ASN A 103 11.05 -18.31 -4.56
C ASN A 103 11.31 -19.82 -4.55
N GLY A 104 10.57 -20.56 -5.37
CA GLY A 104 10.55 -22.04 -5.29
C GLY A 104 10.11 -22.50 -3.90
N ASP A 105 10.91 -23.35 -3.27
CA ASP A 105 10.67 -23.87 -1.91
C ASP A 105 11.13 -22.90 -0.80
N SER A 106 11.81 -21.80 -1.15
CA SER A 106 12.25 -20.79 -0.19
C SER A 106 11.15 -19.79 0.12
N VAL A 107 10.95 -19.50 1.41
CA VAL A 107 9.90 -18.59 1.90
C VAL A 107 10.48 -17.62 2.92
N ILE A 108 10.20 -16.32 2.74
CA ILE A 108 10.28 -15.32 3.80
C ILE A 108 8.84 -15.07 4.26
N PRO A 109 8.51 -15.37 5.53
CA PRO A 109 7.17 -15.13 6.07
C PRO A 109 6.74 -13.66 5.96
N GLY A 110 5.48 -13.44 5.58
CA GLY A 110 4.90 -12.11 5.45
C GLY A 110 4.62 -11.41 6.79
N SER A 111 3.97 -10.24 6.73
CA SER A 111 3.72 -9.39 7.89
C SER A 111 2.83 -10.03 8.96
N ASP A 112 1.91 -10.92 8.56
CA ASP A 112 0.99 -11.63 9.46
C ASP A 112 1.70 -12.72 10.31
N ALA A 113 2.93 -13.12 9.97
CA ALA A 113 3.70 -14.10 10.72
C ALA A 113 4.47 -13.50 11.91
N SER A 114 4.34 -12.19 12.14
CA SER A 114 5.03 -11.49 13.22
C SER A 114 4.57 -11.97 14.60
N PRO A 115 5.47 -12.02 15.60
CA PRO A 115 5.08 -12.28 16.99
C PRO A 115 4.03 -11.28 17.50
N SER A 116 3.17 -11.73 18.42
CA SER A 116 2.15 -10.86 19.02
C SER A 116 2.73 -9.83 19.99
N ASP A 117 3.91 -10.10 20.57
CA ASP A 117 4.63 -9.13 21.39
C ASP A 117 5.33 -8.10 20.49
N PRO A 118 4.95 -6.81 20.53
CA PRO A 118 5.57 -5.79 19.68
C PRO A 118 7.08 -5.63 19.94
N PHE A 119 7.58 -6.04 21.11
CA PHE A 119 8.99 -5.95 21.48
C PHE A 119 9.79 -7.23 21.17
N ASP A 120 9.15 -8.29 20.65
CA ASP A 120 9.86 -9.48 20.17
C ASP A 120 10.19 -9.37 18.69
N TYR A 121 11.48 -9.15 18.40
CA TYR A 121 11.99 -9.03 17.04
C TYR A 121 12.46 -10.37 16.45
N ARG A 122 12.42 -11.47 17.21
CA ARG A 122 12.87 -12.79 16.74
C ARG A 122 11.80 -13.37 15.80
N GLY A 123 12.23 -13.80 14.61
CA GLY A 123 11.31 -14.36 13.61
C GLY A 123 10.34 -13.34 12.99
N LYS A 124 10.58 -12.04 13.22
CA LYS A 124 9.86 -10.95 12.56
C LYS A 124 10.59 -10.60 11.27
N TYR A 125 10.10 -11.12 10.14
CA TYR A 125 10.77 -10.97 8.83
C TYR A 125 10.28 -9.76 8.04
N VAL A 126 9.04 -9.33 8.27
CA VAL A 126 8.47 -8.12 7.67
C VAL A 126 7.75 -7.34 8.77
N GLU A 127 8.16 -6.10 9.00
CA GLU A 127 7.53 -5.19 9.95
C GLU A 127 6.96 -3.97 9.20
N LEU A 128 5.76 -3.56 9.61
CA LEU A 128 5.05 -2.44 9.00
C LEU A 128 4.96 -1.28 9.98
N PHE A 129 5.25 -0.09 9.48
CA PHE A 129 5.19 1.16 10.23
C PHE A 129 4.31 2.15 9.49
N THR A 130 3.54 2.93 10.25
CA THR A 130 2.91 4.15 9.77
C THR A 130 3.88 5.30 9.98
N GLU A 131 4.13 6.07 8.93
CA GLU A 131 4.96 7.28 8.99
C GLU A 131 4.11 8.47 9.44
N HIS A 132 4.42 9.02 10.61
CA HIS A 132 3.79 10.20 11.19
C HIS A 132 4.68 11.45 11.01
N TYR A 133 4.04 12.61 11.09
CA TYR A 133 4.67 13.89 10.82
C TYR A 133 5.00 14.65 12.11
N LEU A 134 6.24 15.12 12.20
CA LEU A 134 6.70 16.00 13.27
C LEU A 134 6.75 17.44 12.76
N ASN A 135 6.22 18.39 13.53
CA ASN A 135 6.32 19.82 13.18
C ASN A 135 7.64 20.42 13.67
N MET A 136 8.58 20.56 12.74
CA MET A 136 9.89 21.17 12.96
C MET A 136 9.83 22.68 12.71
N VAL A 137 9.70 23.46 13.79
CA VAL A 137 9.57 24.94 13.70
C VAL A 137 10.90 25.68 13.66
N LYS A 138 11.99 25.07 14.15
CA LYS A 138 13.32 25.68 14.15
C LYS A 138 14.41 24.62 14.19
N ARG A 139 15.58 24.99 13.68
CA ARG A 139 16.82 24.23 13.86
C ARG A 139 17.51 24.69 15.15
N SER A 140 18.19 23.77 15.83
CA SER A 140 18.99 24.10 17.01
C SER A 140 20.21 24.94 16.60
N PRO A 141 20.35 26.18 17.10
CA PRO A 141 21.55 26.97 16.89
C PRO A 141 22.71 26.45 17.77
N PRO A 142 23.98 26.71 17.42
CA PRO A 142 24.41 27.40 16.20
C PRO A 142 24.61 26.40 15.06
N LEU A 143 24.32 26.76 13.82
CA LEU A 143 24.45 25.88 12.64
C LEU A 143 25.90 25.67 12.18
N TRP A 144 26.89 25.89 13.04
CA TRP A 144 28.32 25.84 12.69
C TRP A 144 28.79 24.46 12.21
N PHE A 145 28.02 23.41 12.51
CA PHE A 145 28.25 22.05 12.04
C PHE A 145 27.91 21.83 10.56
N PHE A 146 27.21 22.78 9.93
CA PHE A 146 27.06 22.81 8.48
C PHE A 146 28.05 23.80 7.87
N SER A 147 28.70 23.40 6.77
CA SER A 147 29.28 24.38 5.86
C SER A 147 28.16 25.25 5.25
N GLU A 148 28.48 26.47 4.83
CA GLU A 148 27.50 27.40 4.25
C GLU A 148 26.71 26.79 3.08
N THR A 149 27.34 25.90 2.30
CA THR A 149 26.73 25.21 1.16
C THR A 149 26.07 23.88 1.50
N ALA A 150 26.18 23.41 2.75
CA ALA A 150 25.62 22.13 3.20
C ALA A 150 24.40 22.28 4.12
N VAL A 151 23.95 23.52 4.37
CA VAL A 151 22.75 23.77 5.16
C VAL A 151 21.54 23.16 4.43
N PRO A 152 20.79 22.24 5.06
CA PRO A 152 19.64 21.62 4.40
C PRO A 152 18.59 22.66 3.98
N PRO A 153 17.92 22.46 2.83
CA PRO A 153 16.89 23.38 2.37
C PRO A 153 15.74 23.49 3.38
N ALA A 154 14.97 24.57 3.28
CA ALA A 154 13.79 24.80 4.13
C ALA A 154 12.71 23.72 3.95
N TYR A 155 12.79 22.90 2.89
CA TYR A 155 11.95 21.72 2.70
C TYR A 155 11.91 20.84 3.96
N TYR A 156 13.04 20.69 4.67
CA TYR A 156 13.12 19.90 5.92
C TYR A 156 12.71 20.69 7.17
N THR A 157 11.75 21.61 7.05
CA THR A 157 11.09 22.33 8.15
C THR A 157 9.57 22.33 7.93
N GLY A 158 8.81 22.62 8.99
CA GLY A 158 7.36 22.42 9.02
C GLY A 158 7.00 20.97 9.38
N TRP A 159 5.87 20.47 8.86
CA TRP A 159 5.47 19.06 9.04
C TRP A 159 6.34 18.16 8.17
N VAL A 160 7.22 17.39 8.79
CA VAL A 160 8.18 16.51 8.13
C VAL A 160 7.92 15.07 8.56
N PRO A 161 7.95 14.07 7.67
CA PRO A 161 7.84 12.66 8.05
C PRO A 161 9.09 12.24 8.85
N ASP A 162 8.87 11.65 10.02
CA ASP A 162 9.96 11.22 10.91
C ASP A 162 9.54 10.16 11.93
N CYS A 163 8.29 10.20 12.38
CA CYS A 163 7.83 9.35 13.47
C CYS A 163 7.29 8.02 12.94
N LEU A 164 8.11 6.97 12.94
CA LEU A 164 7.67 5.61 12.59
C LEU A 164 6.93 4.96 13.76
N ILE A 165 5.70 4.51 13.51
CA ILE A 165 4.84 3.88 14.51
C ILE A 165 4.45 2.49 14.02
N PRO A 166 4.83 1.41 14.74
CA PRO A 166 4.57 0.06 14.26
C PRO A 166 3.07 -0.23 14.23
N PHE A 167 2.63 -1.04 13.26
CA PHE A 167 1.22 -1.47 13.16
C PHE A 167 0.72 -2.21 14.40
N SER A 168 1.63 -2.81 15.17
CA SER A 168 1.35 -3.47 16.45
C SER A 168 1.24 -2.49 17.64
N ALA A 169 1.42 -1.19 17.43
CA ALA A 169 1.23 -0.20 18.47
C ALA A 169 -0.25 -0.17 18.93
N PRO A 170 -0.52 0.05 20.24
CA PRO A 170 -1.89 0.22 20.72
C PRO A 170 -2.60 1.38 20.00
N PRO A 171 -3.93 1.29 19.78
CA PRO A 171 -4.71 2.41 19.28
C PRO A 171 -4.44 3.69 20.07
N GLU A 172 -4.47 4.85 19.38
CA GLU A 172 -4.29 6.19 19.97
C GLU A 172 -2.88 6.49 20.53
N LYS A 173 -1.90 5.61 20.29
CA LYS A 173 -0.49 5.85 20.67
C LYS A 173 0.39 6.31 19.52
N GLY A 174 -0.20 6.94 18.50
CA GLY A 174 0.49 7.53 17.37
C GLY A 174 -0.18 8.72 16.74
#